data_AF-A0A2N2HGY8-F1
#
_entry.id   AF-A0A2N2HGY8-F1
#
_cell.length_a   1.000
_cell.length_b   1.000
_cell.length_c   1.000
_cell.angle_alpha   90.00
_cell.angle_beta   90.00
_cell.angle_gamma   90.00
#
_symmetry.space_group_name_H-M   'P 1'
#
loop_
_entity.id
_entity.type
_entity.pdbx_description
1 polymer ?
#
loop_
_entity_poly.entity_id
_entity_poly.type
_entity_poly.pdbx_seq_one_letter_code
_entity_poly.pdbx_strand_id
1 'polypeptide(L)'
;MSMITGVLEQSYDMFHSTREQDRERYLENLYQASCHLFRYFHEVWKAGEIPEKNLCIVRYPQMMADLEATMREVVGFLEVDPRPEFWSIVREQAEKQRQRKSPHVYSLEKFGLTAQRIRSDLDFVYRDFDLDTSP
;
A
#
# COMPACT_ATOMS: atom_id res chain seq x y z
N MET A 1 4.02 -1.51 -8.91
CA MET A 1 5.35 -2.15 -9.08
C MET A 1 6.05 -2.05 -7.74
N SER A 2 6.29 -3.17 -7.05
CA SER A 2 7.16 -3.14 -5.86
C SER A 2 8.56 -2.73 -6.30
N MET A 3 9.27 -1.96 -5.47
CA MET A 3 10.63 -1.50 -5.77
C MET A 3 11.56 -2.68 -6.10
N ILE A 4 11.34 -3.83 -5.46
CA ILE A 4 12.10 -5.07 -5.68
C ILE A 4 11.85 -5.65 -7.07
N THR A 5 10.60 -5.66 -7.53
CA THR A 5 10.28 -6.15 -8.89
C THR A 5 10.79 -5.20 -9.97
N GLY A 6 10.78 -3.88 -9.70
CA GLY A 6 11.37 -2.89 -10.60
C GLY A 6 12.87 -3.07 -10.78
N VAL A 7 13.61 -3.33 -9.69
CA VAL A 7 15.06 -3.60 -9.75
C VAL A 7 15.35 -4.92 -10.48
N LEU A 8 14.63 -6.00 -10.18
CA LEU A 8 14.86 -7.29 -10.85
C LEU A 8 14.51 -7.24 -12.34
N GLU A 9 13.47 -6.49 -12.71
CA GLU A 9 13.11 -6.28 -14.11
C GLU A 9 14.14 -5.40 -14.82
N GLN A 10 14.54 -4.27 -14.25
CA GLN A 10 15.47 -3.33 -14.88
C GLN A 10 16.92 -3.81 -14.89
N SER A 11 17.36 -4.55 -13.86
CA SER A 11 18.75 -4.96 -13.69
C SER A 11 19.06 -6.35 -14.22
N TYR A 12 18.09 -7.27 -14.24
CA TYR A 12 18.33 -8.69 -14.57
C TYR A 12 17.42 -9.24 -15.67
N ASP A 13 16.53 -8.42 -16.23
CA ASP A 13 15.54 -8.83 -17.22
C ASP A 13 14.87 -10.15 -16.86
N MET A 14 14.44 -10.25 -15.59
CA MET A 14 14.01 -11.50 -14.97
C MET A 14 12.96 -12.25 -15.81
N PHE A 15 12.08 -11.53 -16.51
CA PHE A 15 11.00 -12.13 -17.30
C PHE A 15 11.50 -12.85 -18.55
N HIS A 16 12.64 -12.47 -19.10
CA HIS A 16 13.22 -13.10 -20.30
C HIS A 16 14.45 -13.97 -20.00
N SER A 17 15.12 -13.77 -18.85
CA SER A 17 16.36 -14.46 -18.51
C SER A 17 16.18 -15.72 -17.64
N THR A 18 15.00 -15.95 -17.06
CA THR A 18 14.74 -17.09 -16.17
C THR A 18 13.77 -18.13 -16.75
N ARG A 19 13.92 -19.38 -16.31
CA ARG A 19 12.97 -20.47 -16.65
C ARG A 19 11.60 -20.14 -16.07
N GLU A 20 10.56 -20.44 -16.84
CA GLU A 20 9.17 -20.13 -16.48
C GLU A 20 8.77 -20.68 -15.10
N GLN A 21 9.10 -21.95 -14.81
CA GLN A 21 8.80 -22.58 -13.52
C GLN A 21 9.45 -21.86 -12.33
N ASP A 22 10.69 -21.40 -12.47
CA ASP A 22 11.38 -20.69 -11.41
C ASP A 22 10.77 -19.29 -11.19
N ARG A 23 10.38 -18.63 -12.28
CA ARG A 23 9.69 -17.33 -12.26
C ARG A 23 8.34 -17.43 -11.58
N GLU A 24 7.52 -18.42 -11.94
CA GLU A 24 6.22 -18.66 -11.30
C GLU A 24 6.37 -18.93 -9.82
N ARG A 25 7.32 -19.80 -9.43
CA ARG A 25 7.60 -20.09 -8.02
C ARG A 25 8.03 -18.84 -7.26
N TYR A 26 8.87 -17.99 -7.87
CA TYR A 26 9.29 -16.73 -7.26
C TYR A 26 8.10 -15.78 -7.04
N LEU A 27 7.27 -15.60 -8.07
CA LEU A 27 6.09 -14.71 -8.00
C LEU A 27 5.08 -15.21 -6.97
N GLU A 28 4.82 -16.52 -6.91
CA GLU A 28 3.94 -17.11 -5.92
C GLU A 28 4.49 -16.93 -4.50
N ASN A 29 5.78 -17.18 -4.28
CA ASN A 29 6.40 -16.95 -2.98
C ASN A 29 6.32 -15.47 -2.56
N LEU A 30 6.54 -14.54 -3.49
CA LEU A 30 6.43 -13.11 -3.24
C LEU A 30 4.99 -12.71 -2.87
N TYR A 31 4.01 -13.26 -3.57
CA TYR A 31 2.59 -13.05 -3.28
C TYR A 31 2.24 -13.59 -1.88
N GLN A 32 2.59 -14.84 -1.59
CA GLN A 32 2.31 -15.45 -0.28
C GLN A 32 2.99 -14.73 0.86
N ALA A 33 4.24 -14.29 0.69
CA ALA A 33 4.94 -13.49 1.68
C ALA A 33 4.24 -12.15 1.93
N SER A 34 3.75 -11.51 0.88
CA SER A 34 2.95 -10.28 1.00
C SER A 34 1.66 -10.53 1.77
N CYS A 35 0.91 -11.58 1.43
CA CYS A 35 -0.32 -11.95 2.15
C CYS A 35 -0.04 -12.32 3.61
N HIS A 36 1.08 -13.00 3.89
CA HIS A 36 1.48 -13.35 5.24
C HIS A 36 1.80 -12.09 6.07
N LEU A 37 2.48 -11.10 5.51
CA LEU A 37 2.75 -9.84 6.19
C LEU A 37 1.44 -9.14 6.63
N PHE A 38 0.45 -9.06 5.73
CA PHE A 38 -0.85 -8.46 6.06
C PHE A 38 -1.60 -9.27 7.13
N ARG A 39 -1.61 -10.60 7.01
CA ARG A 39 -2.26 -11.48 7.99
C ARG A 39 -1.63 -11.35 9.37
N TYR A 40 -0.31 -11.43 9.45
CA TYR A 40 0.41 -11.32 10.71
C TYR A 40 0.18 -9.96 11.38
N PHE A 41 0.28 -8.86 10.63
CA PHE A 41 -0.04 -7.53 11.16
C PHE A 41 -1.48 -7.48 11.69
N HIS A 42 -2.44 -8.00 10.93
CA HIS A 42 -3.85 -8.02 11.30
C HIS A 42 -4.12 -8.83 12.57
N GLU A 43 -3.50 -10.00 12.70
CA GLU A 43 -3.58 -10.86 13.89
C GLU A 43 -3.07 -10.14 15.14
N VAL A 44 -1.84 -9.59 15.09
CA VAL A 44 -1.21 -8.85 16.19
C VAL A 44 -2.00 -7.59 16.54
N TRP A 45 -2.54 -6.89 15.54
CA TRP A 45 -3.41 -5.73 15.74
C TRP A 45 -4.73 -6.10 16.42
N LYS A 46 -5.44 -7.14 15.95
CA LYS A 46 -6.70 -7.60 16.54
C LYS A 46 -6.52 -8.19 17.94
N ALA A 47 -5.36 -8.78 18.22
CA ALA A 47 -5.00 -9.27 19.55
C ALA A 47 -4.72 -8.13 20.55
N GLY A 48 -4.63 -6.88 20.09
CA GLY A 48 -4.30 -5.73 20.95
C GLY A 48 -2.85 -5.72 21.43
N GLU A 49 -1.96 -6.46 20.75
CA GLU A 49 -0.54 -6.54 21.08
C GLU A 49 0.21 -5.26 20.69
N ILE A 50 -0.35 -4.46 19.76
CA ILE A 50 0.15 -3.14 19.40
C ILE A 50 -0.63 -2.10 20.21
N PRO A 51 0.02 -1.35 21.13
CA PRO A 51 -0.64 -0.26 21.83
C PRO A 51 -1.20 0.77 20.83
N GLU A 52 -2.44 1.24 21.03
CA GLU A 52 -3.10 2.17 20.09
C GLU A 52 -2.26 3.43 19.81
N LYS A 53 -1.62 3.98 20.84
CA LYS A 53 -0.70 5.13 20.72
C LYS A 53 0.53 4.89 19.82
N ASN A 54 0.83 3.63 19.49
CA ASN A 54 1.96 3.25 18.64
C ASN A 54 1.53 2.91 17.21
N LEU A 55 0.23 2.99 16.88
CA LEU A 55 -0.30 2.64 15.57
C LEU A 55 -1.17 3.75 14.98
N CYS A 56 -0.75 4.28 13.84
CA CYS A 56 -1.54 5.20 13.03
C CYS A 56 -1.88 4.53 11.69
N ILE A 57 -3.17 4.31 11.44
CA ILE A 57 -3.65 3.68 10.20
C ILE A 57 -4.19 4.77 9.27
N VAL A 58 -3.51 5.00 8.16
CA VAL A 58 -3.93 5.97 7.14
C VAL A 58 -4.46 5.23 5.92
N ARG A 59 -5.75 5.43 5.61
CA ARG A 59 -6.40 4.84 4.44
C ARG A 59 -6.16 5.70 3.21
N TYR A 60 -5.80 5.07 2.11
CA TYR A 60 -5.53 5.79 0.85
C TYR A 60 -6.72 6.63 0.37
N PRO A 61 -7.99 6.15 0.34
CA PRO A 61 -9.13 6.96 -0.08
C PRO A 61 -9.33 8.21 0.78
N GLN A 62 -9.19 8.10 2.11
CA GLN A 62 -9.27 9.22 3.04
C GLN A 62 -8.18 10.25 2.77
N MET A 63 -6.94 9.80 2.60
CA MET A 63 -5.80 10.67 2.27
C MET A 63 -5.99 11.37 0.91
N MET A 64 -6.59 10.70 -0.06
CA MET A 64 -6.86 11.32 -1.37
C MET A 64 -7.98 12.35 -1.29
N ALA A 65 -8.98 12.13 -0.44
CA ALA A 65 -10.09 13.06 -0.24
C ALA A 65 -9.63 14.33 0.50
N ASP A 66 -8.84 14.16 1.58
CA ASP A 66 -8.34 15.28 2.37
C ASP A 66 -6.94 15.00 2.95
N LEU A 67 -5.92 15.41 2.19
CA LEU A 67 -4.52 15.32 2.61
C LEU A 67 -4.25 16.20 3.83
N GLU A 68 -4.81 17.41 3.91
CA GLU A 68 -4.53 18.34 5.00
C GLU A 68 -5.04 17.79 6.34
N ALA A 69 -6.27 17.26 6.37
CA ALA A 69 -6.82 16.60 7.55
C ALA A 69 -6.01 15.37 7.96
N THR A 70 -5.66 14.52 6.99
CA THR A 70 -4.83 13.33 7.22
C THR A 70 -3.47 13.70 7.83
N MET A 71 -2.82 14.74 7.32
CA MET A 71 -1.53 15.18 7.86
C MET A 71 -1.64 15.78 9.26
N ARG A 72 -2.76 16.42 9.61
CA ARG A 72 -3.01 16.87 11.00
C ARG A 72 -3.14 15.70 11.96
N GLU A 73 -3.86 14.64 11.57
CA GLU A 73 -3.96 13.41 12.37
C GLU A 73 -2.58 12.78 12.58
N VAL A 74 -1.77 12.67 11.53
CA VAL A 74 -0.42 12.10 11.60
C VAL A 74 0.50 12.97 12.48
N VAL A 75 0.48 14.29 12.33
CA VAL A 75 1.28 15.20 13.16
C VAL A 75 0.87 15.10 14.63
N GLY A 76 -0.44 15.06 14.90
CA GLY A 76 -0.96 14.87 16.26
C GLY A 76 -0.54 13.54 16.85
N PHE A 77 -0.58 12.45 16.07
CA PHE A 77 -0.10 11.14 16.47
C PHE A 77 1.40 11.09 16.77
N LEU A 78 2.21 11.80 15.98
CA LEU A 78 3.66 11.89 16.18
C LEU A 78 4.05 12.82 17.34
N GLU A 79 3.10 13.56 17.92
CA GLU A 79 3.33 14.53 18.99
C GLU A 79 4.40 15.59 18.63
N VAL A 80 4.48 15.94 17.35
CA VAL A 80 5.43 16.96 16.84
C VAL A 80 4.75 18.30 16.64
N ASP A 81 5.50 19.38 16.79
CA ASP A 81 5.07 20.74 16.45
C ASP A 81 5.79 21.20 15.17
N PRO A 82 5.15 21.09 13.99
CA PRO A 82 5.78 21.47 12.73
C PRO A 82 5.87 22.99 12.62
N ARG A 83 6.98 23.46 12.06
CA ARG A 83 7.12 24.88 11.71
C ARG A 83 6.03 25.30 10.69
N PRO A 84 5.60 26.56 10.67
CA PRO A 84 4.55 27.03 9.77
C PRO A 84 4.78 26.70 8.28
N GLU A 85 6.04 26.67 7.83
CA GLU A 85 6.39 26.35 6.44
C GLU A 85 5.98 24.94 6.03
N PHE A 86 5.93 24.00 6.99
CA PHE A 86 5.45 22.63 6.74
C PHE A 86 4.01 22.63 6.23
N TRP A 87 3.11 23.39 6.87
CA TRP A 87 1.70 23.45 6.49
C TRP A 87 1.50 24.12 5.13
N SER A 88 2.35 25.08 4.77
CA SER A 88 2.36 25.65 3.43
C SER A 88 2.71 24.60 2.36
N ILE A 89 3.72 23.76 2.63
CA ILE A 89 4.10 22.66 1.74
C ILE A 89 2.98 21.62 1.62
N VAL A 90 2.35 21.23 2.74
CA VAL A 90 1.23 20.28 2.73
C VAL A 90 0.09 20.79 1.87
N ARG A 91 -0.26 22.08 1.98
CA ARG A 91 -1.30 22.70 1.14
C ARG A 91 -0.95 22.65 -0.34
N GLU A 92 0.28 23.02 -0.70
CA GLU A 92 0.75 22.98 -2.09
C GLU A 92 0.68 21.55 -2.67
N GLN A 93 1.04 20.53 -1.87
CA GLN A 93 0.93 19.13 -2.29
C GLN A 93 -0.53 18.66 -2.43
N ALA A 94 -1.42 19.08 -1.52
CA ALA A 94 -2.84 18.76 -1.60
C ALA A 94 -3.46 19.28 -2.91
N GLU A 95 -3.08 20.49 -3.34
CA GLU A 95 -3.52 21.07 -4.62
C GLU A 95 -3.00 20.27 -5.81
N LYS A 96 -1.70 19.92 -5.83
CA LYS A 96 -1.08 19.11 -6.90
C LYS A 96 -1.72 17.73 -7.00
N GLN A 97 -2.01 17.11 -5.88
CA GLN A 97 -2.58 15.77 -5.81
C GLN A 97 -3.99 15.70 -6.39
N ARG A 98 -4.84 16.69 -6.10
CA ARG A 98 -6.20 16.80 -6.68
C ARG A 98 -6.20 16.82 -8.22
N GLN A 99 -5.13 17.34 -8.82
CA GLN A 99 -5.01 17.50 -10.28
C GLN A 99 -4.35 16.29 -10.96
N ARG A 100 -3.70 15.40 -10.19
CA ARG A 100 -2.89 14.31 -10.75
C ARG A 100 -3.75 13.10 -11.08
N LYS A 101 -3.80 12.73 -12.36
CA LYS A 101 -4.26 11.41 -12.81
C LYS A 101 -3.07 10.48 -12.99
N SER A 102 -3.11 9.30 -12.36
CA SER A 102 -2.05 8.30 -12.57
C SER A 102 -2.19 7.68 -13.97
N PRO A 103 -1.14 7.70 -14.80
CA PRO A 103 -1.16 7.07 -16.13
C PRO A 103 -0.88 5.55 -16.05
N HIS A 104 -0.56 5.01 -14.88
CA HIS A 104 -0.09 3.63 -14.76
C HIS A 104 -1.25 2.65 -14.76
N VAL A 105 -1.36 1.87 -15.84
CA VAL A 105 -2.20 0.68 -15.90
C VAL A 105 -1.39 -0.49 -15.33
N TYR A 106 -1.81 -1.02 -14.18
CA TYR A 106 -1.20 -2.23 -13.61
C TYR A 106 -1.83 -3.46 -14.26
N SER A 107 -1.00 -4.38 -14.77
CA SER A 107 -1.45 -5.70 -15.23
C SER A 107 -1.17 -6.74 -14.14
N LEU A 108 -2.23 -7.28 -13.53
CA LEU A 108 -2.13 -8.41 -12.58
C LEU A 108 -1.74 -9.71 -13.29
N GLU A 109 -2.14 -9.85 -14.56
CA GLU A 109 -1.87 -11.01 -15.40
C GLU A 109 -0.36 -11.25 -15.57
N LYS A 110 0.44 -10.19 -15.69
CA LYS A 110 1.92 -10.28 -15.75
C LYS A 110 2.52 -11.00 -14.53
N PHE A 111 1.82 -10.99 -13.40
CA PHE A 111 2.25 -11.61 -12.16
C PHE A 111 1.53 -12.93 -11.87
N GLY A 112 0.70 -13.43 -12.78
CA GLY A 112 -0.12 -14.63 -12.55
C GLY A 112 -1.20 -14.43 -11.49
N LEU A 113 -1.62 -13.19 -11.24
CA LEU A 113 -2.59 -12.83 -10.21
C LEU A 113 -3.92 -12.41 -10.83
N THR A 114 -5.00 -12.61 -10.07
CA THR A 114 -6.33 -12.09 -10.39
C THR A 114 -6.84 -11.22 -9.25
N ALA A 115 -7.63 -10.20 -9.57
CA ALA A 115 -8.23 -9.33 -8.55
C ALA A 115 -9.11 -10.13 -7.57
N GLN A 116 -9.80 -11.16 -8.07
CA GLN A 116 -10.62 -12.05 -7.26
C GLN A 116 -9.79 -12.81 -6.22
N ARG A 117 -8.64 -13.37 -6.62
CA ARG A 117 -7.74 -14.08 -5.70
C ARG A 117 -7.26 -13.14 -4.59
N ILE A 118 -6.81 -11.94 -4.93
CA ILE A 118 -6.34 -10.93 -3.96
C ILE A 118 -7.45 -10.55 -2.99
N ARG A 119 -8.65 -10.26 -3.49
CA ARG A 119 -9.81 -9.91 -2.66
C ARG A 119 -10.20 -11.05 -1.71
N SER A 120 -10.16 -12.29 -2.18
CA SER A 120 -10.45 -13.46 -1.35
C SER A 120 -9.38 -13.68 -0.27
N ASP A 121 -8.10 -13.64 -0.64
CA ASP A 121 -6.99 -13.94 0.28
C ASP A 121 -6.77 -12.83 1.33
N LEU A 122 -7.15 -11.58 1.00
CA LEU A 122 -7.02 -10.40 1.86
C LEU A 122 -8.37 -9.80 2.30
N ASP A 123 -9.44 -10.59 2.26
CA ASP A 123 -10.81 -10.15 2.60
C ASP A 123 -10.89 -9.43 3.96
N PHE A 124 -10.13 -9.88 4.95
CA PHE A 124 -10.03 -9.24 6.27
C PHE A 124 -9.56 -7.79 6.20
N VAL A 125 -8.65 -7.45 5.27
CA VAL A 125 -8.18 -6.07 5.06
C VAL A 125 -9.31 -5.23 4.50
N TYR A 126 -10.01 -5.74 3.49
CA TYR A 126 -11.09 -5.00 2.84
C TYR A 126 -12.24 -4.69 3.80
N ARG A 127 -12.65 -5.69 4.59
CA ARG A 127 -13.72 -5.54 5.57
C ARG A 127 -13.35 -4.63 6.74
N ASP A 128 -12.18 -4.82 7.37
CA ASP A 128 -11.84 -4.09 8.58
C ASP A 128 -11.36 -2.65 8.33
N PHE A 129 -10.92 -2.34 7.10
CA PHE A 129 -10.49 -0.99 6.72
C PHE A 129 -11.47 -0.26 5.79
N ASP A 130 -12.65 -0.85 5.53
CA ASP A 130 -13.71 -0.27 4.70
C ASP A 130 -13.19 0.12 3.29
N LEU A 131 -12.50 -0.81 2.64
CA LEU A 131 -11.89 -0.61 1.32
C LEU A 131 -12.75 -1.17 0.17
N ASP A 132 -13.90 -1.76 0.48
CA ASP A 132 -14.84 -2.31 -0.51
C ASP A 132 -15.59 -1.24 -1.33
N THR A 133 -15.46 0.03 -0.95
CA THR A 133 -16.26 1.14 -1.50
C THR A 133 -15.61 1.89 -2.66
N SER A 134 -14.47 1.43 -3.19
CA SER A 134 -13.85 2.09 -4.35
C SER A 134 -14.25 1.41 -5.68
N PRO A 135 -14.91 2.11 -6.62
CA PRO A 135 -15.30 1.58 -7.92
C PRO A 135 -14.12 1.21 -8.83
#